data_AF-A0A2A2Q417-F1
#
_entry.id   AF-A0A2A2Q417-F1
#
_cell.length_a   1.000
_cell.length_b   1.000
_cell.length_c   1.000
_cell.angle_alpha   90.00
_cell.angle_beta   90.00
_cell.angle_gamma   90.00
#
_symmetry.space_group_name_H-M   'P 1'
#
loop_
_entity.id
_entity.type
_entity.pdbx_description
1 polymer ?
#
loop_
_entity_poly.entity_id
_entity_poly.type
_entity_poly.pdbx_seq_one_letter_code
_entity_poly.pdbx_strand_id
1 'polypeptide(L)'
;MMRARSDWRAAPHRKFQSCATSLPRTYEAKSHRMAIHPVTICNIALAHEAPIIAPLNYLAHLLLAENHAASRVGNLLGDFATGRPESLRGSFPDAVLHGIVRHRAIDRFTDSHRITNSLKACIAPGRRRFAGAITDIIHDHFLTRHWADHCDVPLAEFTAACNAALREHSPILPPELRDTLEERIADDWLGRYGSDEGLDHVFKRVSRRHPGFAPVHDAINDLVANREVFEDAFHQFFPDLRQWVRTLGPEADAIF
;
A
#
# COMPACT_ATOMS: atom_id res chain seq x y z
N MET A 1 -27.83 38.99 31.44
CA MET A 1 -26.79 38.35 30.61
C MET A 1 -27.39 37.15 29.91
N MET A 2 -27.35 37.17 28.57
CA MET A 2 -27.77 36.14 27.60
C MET A 2 -27.12 34.77 27.90
N ARG A 3 -27.85 33.64 27.86
CA ARG A 3 -28.10 32.71 26.71
C ARG A 3 -26.78 32.24 26.02
N ALA A 4 -26.54 30.97 25.70
CA ALA A 4 -27.37 29.76 25.65
C ALA A 4 -26.50 28.49 25.68
N ARG A 5 -27.15 27.40 26.12
CA ARG A 5 -26.76 25.99 25.95
C ARG A 5 -27.09 25.54 24.52
N SER A 6 -26.32 24.60 23.98
CA SER A 6 -26.72 23.71 22.88
C SER A 6 -26.15 22.31 23.18
N ASP A 7 -26.91 21.41 23.79
CA ASP A 7 -27.91 20.50 23.19
C ASP A 7 -27.36 19.75 21.95
N TRP A 8 -26.55 18.72 22.17
CA TRP A 8 -26.37 17.64 21.21
C TRP A 8 -27.47 16.61 21.45
N ARG A 9 -28.61 16.83 20.79
CA ARG A 9 -29.71 15.87 20.71
C ARG A 9 -29.37 14.80 19.71
N ALA A 10 -29.62 13.55 20.11
CA ALA A 10 -29.69 12.38 19.28
C ALA A 10 -30.54 12.65 18.01
N ALA A 11 -30.01 12.25 16.86
CA ALA A 11 -30.72 12.20 15.59
C ALA A 11 -30.84 10.73 15.13
N PRO A 12 -31.89 10.39 14.37
CA PRO A 12 -32.57 9.10 14.51
C PRO A 12 -32.04 7.99 13.63
N HIS A 13 -32.18 6.76 14.13
CA HIS A 13 -32.07 5.50 13.38
C HIS A 13 -32.80 5.58 12.03
N ARG A 14 -32.04 5.64 10.94
CA ARG A 14 -32.58 5.36 9.60
C ARG A 14 -32.79 3.86 9.47
N LYS A 15 -34.06 3.48 9.38
CA LYS A 15 -34.51 2.12 9.04
C LYS A 15 -33.94 1.74 7.68
N PHE A 16 -33.17 0.65 7.64
CA PHE A 16 -32.90 -0.08 6.41
C PHE A 16 -34.23 -0.63 5.87
N GLN A 17 -34.74 -0.03 4.80
CA GLN A 17 -35.84 -0.62 4.03
C GLN A 17 -35.26 -1.70 3.12
N SER A 18 -35.62 -2.96 3.41
CA SER A 18 -35.33 -4.09 2.55
C SER A 18 -36.10 -3.93 1.24
N CYS A 19 -35.39 -3.80 0.12
CA CYS A 19 -36.00 -4.00 -1.19
C CYS A 19 -36.03 -5.51 -1.45
N ALA A 20 -37.13 -6.14 -1.02
CA ALA A 20 -37.47 -7.51 -1.38
C ALA A 20 -38.20 -7.46 -2.72
N THR A 21 -37.51 -7.78 -3.81
CA THR A 21 -38.14 -8.12 -5.08
C THR A 21 -38.28 -9.63 -5.20
N SER A 22 -39.54 -10.05 -5.26
CA SER A 22 -40.05 -11.39 -5.45
C SER A 22 -39.47 -12.10 -6.67
N LEU A 23 -38.87 -13.28 -6.45
CA LEU A 23 -38.59 -14.26 -7.51
C LEU A 23 -39.83 -15.13 -7.73
N PRO A 24 -40.30 -15.32 -8.98
CA PRO A 24 -41.26 -16.38 -9.26
C PRO A 24 -40.57 -17.75 -9.22
N ARG A 25 -41.16 -18.65 -8.43
CA ARG A 25 -40.94 -20.10 -8.48
C ARG A 25 -41.39 -20.62 -9.84
N THR A 26 -40.48 -21.27 -10.57
CA THR A 26 -40.59 -22.64 -11.09
C THR A 26 -39.43 -22.87 -12.05
N TYR A 27 -38.59 -23.89 -11.81
CA TYR A 27 -38.07 -24.74 -12.89
C TYR A 27 -37.53 -26.05 -12.34
N GLU A 28 -37.89 -27.13 -13.02
CA GLU A 28 -37.71 -28.54 -12.68
C GLU A 28 -36.25 -28.98 -12.51
N ALA A 29 -36.05 -29.97 -11.64
CA ALA A 29 -34.83 -30.73 -11.53
C ALA A 29 -34.61 -31.59 -12.79
N LYS A 30 -33.51 -31.37 -13.50
CA LYS A 30 -32.89 -32.37 -14.38
C LYS A 30 -31.41 -32.50 -14.03
N SER A 31 -31.08 -33.67 -13.47
CA SER A 31 -29.74 -34.16 -13.25
C SER A 31 -28.98 -34.27 -14.57
N HIS A 32 -27.91 -33.50 -14.78
CA HIS A 32 -26.87 -33.82 -15.76
C HIS A 32 -25.50 -33.39 -15.19
N ARG A 33 -24.53 -34.31 -15.29
CA ARG A 33 -23.15 -34.22 -14.81
C ARG A 33 -22.49 -32.87 -15.10
N MET A 34 -21.80 -32.31 -14.09
CA MET A 34 -20.84 -31.22 -14.23
C MET A 34 -19.77 -31.58 -15.26
N ALA A 35 -19.77 -30.90 -16.40
CA ALA A 35 -18.60 -30.74 -17.25
C ALA A 35 -17.88 -29.46 -16.79
N ILE A 36 -16.65 -29.63 -16.32
CA ILE A 36 -15.75 -28.55 -15.95
C ILE A 36 -15.33 -27.88 -17.26
N HIS A 37 -15.90 -26.72 -17.58
CA HIS A 37 -15.42 -25.91 -18.69
C HIS A 37 -14.12 -25.22 -18.27
N PRO A 38 -13.02 -25.35 -19.05
CA PRO A 38 -11.81 -24.61 -18.77
C PRO A 38 -12.10 -23.12 -18.94
N VAL A 39 -11.80 -22.34 -17.90
CA VAL A 39 -11.78 -20.88 -17.98
C VAL A 39 -10.73 -20.51 -19.01
N THR A 40 -11.17 -19.97 -20.15
CA THR A 40 -10.29 -19.35 -21.14
C THR A 40 -9.53 -18.22 -20.45
N ILE A 41 -8.26 -18.46 -20.15
CA ILE A 41 -7.32 -17.41 -19.78
C ILE A 41 -7.24 -16.48 -20.99
N CYS A 42 -7.77 -15.28 -20.84
CA CYS A 42 -7.58 -14.23 -21.82
C CYS A 42 -6.11 -13.82 -21.77
N ASN A 43 -5.30 -14.43 -22.65
CA ASN A 43 -3.93 -14.02 -22.92
C ASN A 43 -3.97 -12.65 -23.58
N ILE A 44 -3.99 -11.59 -22.77
CA ILE A 44 -3.49 -10.29 -23.22
C ILE A 44 -1.98 -10.46 -23.29
N ALA A 45 -1.49 -10.65 -24.51
CA ALA A 45 -0.09 -10.45 -24.84
C ALA A 45 0.27 -8.98 -24.54
N LEU A 46 0.76 -8.71 -23.34
CA LEU A 46 1.37 -7.43 -23.02
C LEU A 46 2.75 -7.43 -23.66
N ALA A 47 2.94 -6.51 -24.60
CA ALA A 47 4.24 -6.14 -25.13
C ALA A 47 5.20 -5.83 -23.96
N HIS A 48 6.46 -6.14 -24.19
CA HIS A 48 7.60 -6.04 -23.27
C HIS A 48 7.91 -4.57 -22.87
N GLU A 49 6.99 -3.89 -22.20
CA GLU A 49 7.27 -2.65 -21.48
C GLU A 49 7.60 -3.04 -20.04
N ALA A 50 8.84 -2.75 -19.62
CA ALA A 50 9.26 -2.95 -18.23
C ALA A 50 8.23 -2.30 -17.29
N PRO A 51 7.87 -2.96 -16.17
CA PRO A 51 6.88 -2.39 -15.26
C PRO A 51 7.39 -1.01 -14.83
N ILE A 52 6.62 0.03 -15.15
CA ILE A 52 6.87 1.37 -14.64
C ILE A 52 6.47 1.30 -13.16
N ILE A 53 7.43 0.92 -12.32
CA ILE A 53 7.22 0.80 -10.89
C ILE A 53 6.98 2.23 -10.39
N ALA A 54 5.78 2.49 -9.88
CA ALA A 54 5.51 3.62 -9.03
C ALA A 54 5.65 3.12 -7.58
N PRO A 55 6.87 3.03 -7.04
CA PRO A 55 7.11 2.45 -5.72
C PRO A 55 6.56 3.36 -4.65
N LEU A 56 5.52 2.91 -3.94
CA LEU A 56 4.66 3.81 -3.20
C LEU A 56 3.95 3.15 -2.02
N ASN A 57 4.73 2.71 -1.02
CA ASN A 57 4.43 2.76 0.41
C ASN A 57 5.69 2.35 1.18
N TYR A 58 6.59 3.28 1.48
CA TYR A 58 7.86 2.90 2.08
C TYR A 58 7.74 2.71 3.60
N LEU A 59 6.90 3.48 4.28
CA LEU A 59 6.89 3.50 5.73
C LEU A 59 6.31 2.20 6.30
N ALA A 60 5.21 1.68 5.76
CA ALA A 60 4.68 0.40 6.21
C ALA A 60 5.66 -0.76 5.95
N HIS A 61 6.27 -0.84 4.76
CA HIS A 61 7.25 -1.90 4.48
C HIS A 61 8.46 -1.83 5.43
N LEU A 62 8.97 -0.64 5.70
CA LEU A 62 10.08 -0.46 6.65
C LEU A 62 9.67 -0.82 8.08
N LEU A 63 8.44 -0.50 8.50
CA LEU A 63 7.92 -0.84 9.83
C LEU A 63 7.67 -2.34 9.99
N LEU A 64 7.26 -3.03 8.92
CA LEU A 64 6.94 -4.46 8.91
C LEU A 64 8.16 -5.35 8.59
N ALA A 65 9.28 -4.75 8.22
CA ALA A 65 10.58 -5.39 8.12
C ALA A 65 11.05 -5.94 9.48
N GLU A 66 11.97 -6.90 9.46
CA GLU A 66 12.66 -7.30 10.67
C GLU A 66 13.54 -6.17 11.23
N ASN A 67 13.84 -6.26 12.53
CA ASN A 67 14.57 -5.21 13.23
C ASN A 67 16.10 -5.25 12.99
N HIS A 68 16.52 -5.27 11.72
CA HIS A 68 17.91 -5.12 11.30
C HIS A 68 18.03 -4.40 9.96
N ALA A 69 19.20 -3.81 9.70
CA ALA A 69 19.42 -2.91 8.57
C ALA A 69 19.20 -3.59 7.21
N ALA A 70 19.69 -4.83 7.04
CA ALA A 70 19.58 -5.55 5.78
C ALA A 70 18.11 -5.85 5.41
N SER A 71 17.27 -6.24 6.37
CA SER A 71 15.84 -6.45 6.14
C SER A 71 15.14 -5.16 5.72
N ARG A 72 15.40 -4.04 6.40
CA ARG A 72 14.83 -2.73 6.04
C ARG A 72 15.22 -2.32 4.63
N VAL A 73 16.50 -2.48 4.28
CA VAL A 73 17.00 -2.20 2.93
C VAL A 73 16.32 -3.11 1.92
N GLY A 74 16.23 -4.42 2.18
CA GLY A 74 15.52 -5.36 1.33
C GLY A 74 14.06 -5.01 1.11
N ASN A 75 13.35 -4.67 2.19
CA ASN A 75 11.94 -4.28 2.14
C ASN A 75 11.73 -2.95 1.39
N LEU A 76 12.71 -2.05 1.37
CA LEU A 76 12.67 -0.88 0.50
C LEU A 76 12.98 -1.24 -0.97
N LEU A 77 13.94 -2.15 -1.19
CA LEU A 77 14.42 -2.53 -2.52
C LEU A 77 13.45 -3.45 -3.28
N GLY A 78 12.41 -3.99 -2.64
CA GLY A 78 11.42 -4.85 -3.31
C GLY A 78 10.74 -4.17 -4.50
N ASP A 79 10.57 -2.86 -4.39
CA ASP A 79 10.06 -1.93 -5.39
C ASP A 79 11.03 -1.64 -6.54
N PHE A 80 12.31 -1.98 -6.39
CA PHE A 80 13.36 -1.71 -7.39
C PHE A 80 13.88 -3.00 -8.03
N ALA A 81 13.74 -4.13 -7.33
CA ALA A 81 14.16 -5.42 -7.79
C ALA A 81 13.10 -6.03 -8.73
N THR A 82 13.50 -6.42 -9.94
CA THR A 82 12.61 -7.08 -10.91
C THR A 82 12.99 -8.56 -11.08
N GLY A 83 12.06 -9.39 -11.56
CA GLY A 83 12.31 -10.81 -11.79
C GLY A 83 12.10 -11.69 -10.54
N ARG A 84 12.29 -13.00 -10.72
CA ARG A 84 12.07 -13.98 -9.64
C ARG A 84 13.19 -13.91 -8.61
N PRO A 85 12.94 -14.21 -7.33
CA PRO A 85 13.97 -14.17 -6.31
C PRO A 85 15.22 -15.00 -6.64
N GLU A 86 15.06 -16.17 -7.27
CA GLU A 86 16.18 -17.02 -7.72
C GLU A 86 17.10 -16.29 -8.69
N SER A 87 16.54 -15.41 -9.55
CA SER A 87 17.32 -14.63 -10.52
C SER A 87 18.10 -13.47 -9.89
N LEU A 88 17.77 -13.09 -8.65
CA LEU A 88 18.44 -12.02 -7.89
C LEU A 88 19.59 -12.54 -7.02
N ARG A 89 19.75 -13.87 -6.92
CA ARG A 89 20.84 -14.48 -6.15
C ARG A 89 22.19 -14.04 -6.69
N GLY A 90 23.09 -13.62 -5.79
CA GLY A 90 24.41 -13.10 -6.13
C GLY A 90 24.43 -11.60 -6.49
N SER A 91 23.28 -10.98 -6.76
CA SER A 91 23.17 -9.51 -6.89
C SER A 91 22.97 -8.81 -5.54
N PHE A 92 22.39 -9.51 -4.56
CA PHE A 92 22.14 -9.02 -3.21
C PHE A 92 22.64 -10.00 -2.15
N PRO A 93 23.05 -9.51 -0.96
CA PRO A 93 23.20 -10.36 0.22
C PRO A 93 21.89 -11.08 0.55
N ASP A 94 21.97 -12.31 1.06
CA ASP A 94 20.77 -13.14 1.33
C ASP A 94 19.75 -12.43 2.23
N ALA A 95 20.21 -11.75 3.29
CA ALA A 95 19.32 -11.00 4.19
C ALA A 95 18.54 -9.87 3.48
N VAL A 96 19.15 -9.21 2.49
CA VAL A 96 18.48 -8.19 1.67
C VAL A 96 17.49 -8.85 0.72
N LEU A 97 17.86 -9.98 0.12
CA LEU A 97 16.98 -10.73 -0.77
C LEU A 97 15.74 -11.26 -0.02
N HIS A 98 15.88 -11.72 1.23
CA HIS A 98 14.73 -12.10 2.04
C HIS A 98 13.79 -10.91 2.31
N GLY A 99 14.33 -9.72 2.58
CA GLY A 99 13.54 -8.50 2.70
C GLY A 99 12.79 -8.12 1.41
N ILE A 100 13.43 -8.29 0.25
CA ILE A 100 12.78 -8.11 -1.08
C ILE A 100 11.60 -9.08 -1.24
N VAL A 101 11.76 -10.33 -0.82
CA VAL A 101 10.68 -11.32 -0.86
C VAL A 101 9.55 -10.94 0.10
N ARG A 102 9.90 -10.46 1.32
CA ARG A 102 8.90 -10.00 2.29
C ARG A 102 8.07 -8.83 1.74
N HIS A 103 8.71 -7.83 1.16
CA HIS A 103 8.03 -6.71 0.51
C HIS A 103 6.97 -7.20 -0.49
N ARG A 104 7.38 -8.05 -1.43
CA ARG A 104 6.47 -8.60 -2.47
C ARG A 104 5.34 -9.44 -1.88
N ALA A 105 5.58 -10.11 -0.75
CA ALA A 105 4.55 -10.83 -0.03
C ALA A 105 3.53 -9.87 0.60
N ILE A 106 4.01 -8.79 1.24
CA ILE A 106 3.17 -7.72 1.78
C ILE A 106 2.32 -7.10 0.67
N ASP A 107 2.91 -6.73 -0.47
CA ASP A 107 2.16 -6.18 -1.61
C ASP A 107 1.04 -7.10 -2.05
N ARG A 108 1.35 -8.39 -2.23
CA ARG A 108 0.35 -9.37 -2.64
C ARG A 108 -0.79 -9.49 -1.64
N PHE A 109 -0.48 -9.46 -0.34
CA PHE A 109 -1.50 -9.47 0.69
C PHE A 109 -2.37 -8.21 0.62
N THR A 110 -1.75 -7.03 0.57
CA THR A 110 -2.41 -5.73 0.46
C THR A 110 -3.32 -5.66 -0.78
N ASP A 111 -2.81 -6.03 -1.95
CA ASP A 111 -3.52 -6.00 -3.23
C ASP A 111 -4.68 -6.99 -3.30
N SER A 112 -4.60 -8.10 -2.57
CA SER A 112 -5.67 -9.10 -2.51
C SER A 112 -6.67 -8.84 -1.39
N HIS A 113 -6.35 -7.95 -0.45
CA HIS A 113 -7.19 -7.66 0.70
C HIS A 113 -8.51 -7.01 0.27
N ARG A 114 -9.64 -7.52 0.78
CA ARG A 114 -10.98 -7.08 0.36
C ARG A 114 -11.22 -5.58 0.66
N ILE A 115 -10.72 -5.10 1.80
CA ILE A 115 -10.90 -3.71 2.22
C ILE A 115 -10.12 -2.78 1.27
N THR A 116 -8.84 -3.04 1.06
CA THR A 116 -7.97 -2.27 0.15
C THR A 116 -8.52 -2.28 -1.28
N ASN A 117 -8.99 -3.44 -1.76
CA ASN A 117 -9.62 -3.53 -3.07
C ASN A 117 -10.89 -2.68 -3.22
N SER A 118 -11.68 -2.53 -2.16
CA SER A 118 -12.90 -1.72 -2.21
C SER A 118 -12.61 -0.22 -2.40
N LEU A 119 -11.45 0.26 -1.96
CA LEU A 119 -11.02 1.66 -2.08
C LEU A 119 -10.81 2.10 -3.53
N LYS A 120 -10.65 1.16 -4.48
CA LYS A 120 -10.57 1.45 -5.92
C LYS A 120 -11.79 2.22 -6.43
N ALA A 121 -12.95 2.07 -5.77
CA ALA A 121 -14.16 2.81 -6.10
C ALA A 121 -14.11 4.30 -5.71
N CYS A 122 -13.31 4.65 -4.70
CA CYS A 122 -13.09 6.03 -4.23
C CYS A 122 -12.14 6.81 -5.15
N ILE A 123 -11.36 6.11 -5.98
CA ILE A 123 -10.41 6.72 -6.91
C ILE A 123 -11.11 7.16 -8.20
N ALA A 124 -10.85 8.40 -8.62
CA ALA A 124 -11.45 8.98 -9.82
C ALA A 124 -11.13 8.16 -11.08
N PRO A 125 -12.09 8.03 -12.03
CA PRO A 125 -11.91 7.21 -13.24
C PRO A 125 -10.63 7.52 -14.03
N GLY A 126 -10.24 8.80 -14.13
CA GLY A 126 -9.06 9.24 -14.89
C GLY A 126 -7.71 8.74 -14.36
N ARG A 127 -7.65 8.26 -13.11
CA ARG A 127 -6.43 7.74 -12.47
C ARG A 127 -6.61 6.37 -11.84
N ARG A 128 -7.71 5.66 -12.15
CA ARG A 128 -8.05 4.35 -11.55
C ARG A 128 -7.01 3.26 -11.83
N ARG A 129 -6.24 3.37 -12.92
CA ARG A 129 -5.10 2.47 -13.19
C ARG A 129 -4.01 2.53 -12.12
N PHE A 130 -3.95 3.62 -11.34
CA PHE A 130 -3.01 3.82 -10.23
C PHE A 130 -3.66 3.62 -8.86
N ALA A 131 -4.87 3.05 -8.80
CA ALA A 131 -5.63 2.98 -7.55
C ALA A 131 -4.89 2.21 -6.44
N GLY A 132 -4.11 1.17 -6.77
CA GLY A 132 -3.26 0.47 -5.81
C GLY A 132 -2.22 1.42 -5.20
N ALA A 133 -1.28 1.89 -6.01
CA ALA A 133 -0.24 2.82 -5.57
C ALA A 133 -0.75 4.10 -4.86
N ILE A 134 -1.90 4.65 -5.28
CA ILE A 134 -2.53 5.79 -4.59
C ILE A 134 -3.03 5.37 -3.20
N THR A 135 -3.69 4.21 -3.12
CA THR A 135 -4.19 3.66 -1.85
C THR A 135 -3.04 3.35 -0.90
N ASP A 136 -1.93 2.80 -1.42
CA ASP A 136 -0.75 2.46 -0.64
C ASP A 136 -0.09 3.72 -0.04
N ILE A 137 0.05 4.81 -0.81
CA ILE A 137 0.46 6.13 -0.28
C ILE A 137 -0.49 6.63 0.81
N ILE A 138 -1.80 6.52 0.57
CA ILE A 138 -2.80 7.00 1.54
C ILE A 138 -2.71 6.18 2.83
N HIS A 139 -2.44 4.87 2.76
CA HIS A 139 -2.18 4.07 3.95
C HIS A 139 -0.93 4.54 4.69
N ASP A 140 0.14 4.94 4.01
CA ASP A 140 1.32 5.55 4.64
C ASP A 140 1.02 6.92 5.28
N HIS A 141 0.12 7.71 4.69
CA HIS A 141 -0.40 8.92 5.33
C HIS A 141 -1.08 8.63 6.66
N PHE A 142 -1.99 7.66 6.68
CA PHE A 142 -2.67 7.29 7.93
C PHE A 142 -1.74 6.61 8.93
N LEU A 143 -0.79 5.79 8.48
CA LEU A 143 0.25 5.24 9.35
C LEU A 143 1.09 6.33 10.01
N THR A 144 1.45 7.36 9.24
CA THR A 144 2.21 8.50 9.75
C THR A 144 1.39 9.33 10.74
N ARG A 145 0.12 9.57 10.44
CA ARG A 145 -0.80 10.33 11.30
C ARG A 145 -1.10 9.61 12.63
N HIS A 146 -1.23 8.29 12.58
CA HIS A 146 -1.54 7.42 13.71
C HIS A 146 -0.32 6.65 14.22
N TRP A 147 0.88 7.21 14.02
CA TRP A 147 2.14 6.50 14.26
C TRP A 147 2.28 5.97 15.68
N ALA A 148 1.88 6.76 16.68
CA ALA A 148 1.96 6.41 18.09
C ALA A 148 1.12 5.18 18.47
N ASP A 149 0.10 4.82 17.68
CA ASP A 149 -0.71 3.63 17.89
C ASP A 149 -0.04 2.35 17.33
N HIS A 150 1.06 2.53 16.58
CA HIS A 150 1.67 1.48 15.79
C HIS A 150 3.15 1.22 16.12
N CYS A 151 3.86 2.21 16.65
CA CYS A 151 5.25 2.08 17.05
C CYS A 151 5.54 2.97 18.27
N ASP A 152 6.17 2.39 19.29
CA ASP A 152 6.59 3.12 20.49
C ASP A 152 7.80 4.02 20.25
N VAL A 153 8.55 3.78 19.17
CA VAL A 153 9.70 4.62 18.77
C VAL A 153 9.16 5.85 18.05
N PRO A 154 9.57 7.08 18.41
CA PRO A 154 9.17 8.28 17.70
C PRO A 154 9.46 8.18 16.19
N LEU A 155 8.53 8.66 15.35
CA LEU A 155 8.65 8.55 13.89
C LEU A 155 10.00 9.09 13.39
N ALA A 156 10.44 10.25 13.90
CA ALA A 156 11.71 10.86 13.52
C ALA A 156 12.93 9.98 13.84
N GLU A 157 12.91 9.26 14.97
CA GLU A 157 13.97 8.31 15.33
C GLU A 157 13.93 7.08 14.43
N PHE A 158 12.73 6.58 14.14
CA PHE A 158 12.52 5.44 13.24
C PHE A 158 13.01 5.73 11.82
N THR A 159 12.60 6.87 11.24
CA THR A 159 13.01 7.26 9.88
C THR A 159 14.51 7.57 9.83
N ALA A 160 15.09 8.18 10.87
CA ALA A 160 16.54 8.37 10.97
C ALA A 160 17.30 7.04 10.95
N ALA A 161 16.82 6.02 11.67
CA ALA A 161 17.42 4.69 11.67
C ALA A 161 17.28 4.00 10.30
N CYS A 162 16.16 4.18 9.60
CA CYS A 162 15.99 3.68 8.23
C CYS A 162 16.94 4.37 7.25
N ASN A 163 17.06 5.70 7.33
CA ASN A 163 17.97 6.48 6.50
C ASN A 163 19.44 6.09 6.74
N ALA A 164 19.83 5.83 7.99
CA ALA A 164 21.16 5.33 8.33
C ALA A 164 21.44 3.96 7.69
N ALA A 165 20.48 3.03 7.76
CA ALA A 165 20.60 1.72 7.11
C ALA A 165 20.79 1.83 5.59
N LEU A 166 20.06 2.74 4.94
CA LEU A 166 20.20 3.00 3.50
C LEU A 166 21.58 3.56 3.14
N ARG A 167 22.12 4.49 3.95
CA ARG A 167 23.48 5.02 3.75
C ARG A 167 24.54 3.92 3.88
N GLU A 168 24.43 3.08 4.90
CA GLU A 168 25.34 1.95 5.13
C GLU A 168 25.32 0.98 3.95
N HIS A 169 24.15 0.76 3.34
CA HIS A 169 23.95 -0.16 2.22
C HIS A 169 23.97 0.55 0.85
N SER A 170 24.47 1.79 0.78
CA SER A 170 24.54 2.59 -0.46
C SER A 170 25.12 1.85 -1.68
N PRO A 171 26.16 0.99 -1.56
CA PRO A 171 26.72 0.26 -2.70
C PRO A 171 25.75 -0.69 -3.41
N ILE A 172 24.73 -1.20 -2.73
CA ILE A 172 23.74 -2.13 -3.31
C ILE A 172 22.44 -1.43 -3.71
N LEU A 173 22.32 -0.12 -3.47
CA LEU A 173 21.16 0.64 -3.90
C LEU A 173 21.18 0.85 -5.42
N PRO A 174 20.01 0.83 -6.09
CA PRO A 174 19.87 1.26 -7.47
C PRO A 174 20.45 2.67 -7.67
N PRO A 175 21.12 2.95 -8.81
CA PRO A 175 21.73 4.25 -9.06
C PRO A 175 20.79 5.44 -8.82
N GLU A 176 19.54 5.34 -9.27
CA GLU A 176 18.55 6.41 -9.16
C GLU A 176 18.20 6.74 -7.71
N LEU A 177 18.18 5.73 -6.84
CA LEU A 177 17.95 5.92 -5.41
C LEU A 177 19.22 6.41 -4.72
N ARG A 178 20.36 5.79 -5.01
CA ARG A 178 21.66 6.12 -4.42
C ARG A 178 22.03 7.57 -4.67
N ASP A 179 21.92 8.02 -5.91
CA ASP A 179 22.36 9.34 -6.35
C ASP A 179 21.45 10.46 -5.82
N THR A 180 20.21 10.13 -5.42
CA THR A 180 19.23 11.09 -4.86
C THR A 180 18.98 10.88 -3.36
N LEU A 181 19.72 9.98 -2.69
CA LEU A 181 19.42 9.58 -1.32
C LEU A 181 19.51 10.74 -0.32
N GLU A 182 20.59 11.51 -0.36
CA GLU A 182 20.79 12.63 0.59
C GLU A 182 19.75 13.74 0.40
N GLU A 183 19.34 14.03 -0.84
CA GLU A 183 18.26 14.98 -1.12
C GLU A 183 16.92 14.49 -0.57
N ARG A 184 16.60 13.20 -0.75
CA ARG A 184 15.38 12.59 -0.21
C ARG A 184 15.35 12.60 1.32
N ILE A 185 16.49 12.35 1.95
CA ILE A 185 16.62 12.40 3.41
C ILE A 185 16.41 13.84 3.91
N ALA A 186 17.02 14.82 3.25
CA ALA A 186 16.84 16.24 3.58
C ALA A 186 15.38 16.71 3.40
N ASP A 187 14.65 16.12 2.46
CA ASP A 187 13.23 16.38 2.21
C ASP A 187 12.26 15.70 3.20
N ASP A 188 12.77 14.91 4.15
CA ASP A 188 12.00 14.05 5.06
C ASP A 188 10.98 13.16 4.33
N TRP A 189 11.42 12.52 3.25
CA TRP A 189 10.55 11.73 2.37
C TRP A 189 9.73 10.62 3.06
N LEU A 190 10.17 10.11 4.23
CA LEU A 190 9.46 9.10 5.02
C LEU A 190 8.53 9.69 6.09
N GLY A 191 8.81 10.89 6.60
CA GLY A 191 7.99 11.56 7.62
C GLY A 191 6.94 12.52 7.06
N ARG A 192 7.11 12.97 5.81
CA ARG A 192 6.28 14.01 5.18
C ARG A 192 4.85 13.58 4.87
N TYR A 193 4.51 12.30 4.98
CA TYR A 193 3.14 11.85 4.71
C TYR A 193 2.12 12.40 5.72
N GLY A 194 2.52 12.88 6.91
CA GLY A 194 1.60 13.16 8.02
C GLY A 194 0.63 14.34 7.86
N SER A 195 0.81 15.19 6.86
CA SER A 195 -0.12 16.31 6.54
C SER A 195 -0.70 16.17 5.14
N ASP A 196 -1.84 16.81 4.90
CA ASP A 196 -2.47 16.82 3.57
C ASP A 196 -1.58 17.51 2.53
N GLU A 197 -0.89 18.59 2.91
CA GLU A 197 0.06 19.30 2.05
C GLU A 197 1.30 18.44 1.75
N GLY A 198 1.77 17.70 2.75
CA GLY A 198 2.86 16.75 2.59
C GLY A 198 2.47 15.61 1.64
N LEU A 199 1.25 15.09 1.77
CA LEU A 199 0.72 14.05 0.90
C LEU A 199 0.51 14.53 -0.55
N ASP A 200 -0.06 15.73 -0.74
CA ASP A 200 -0.18 16.37 -2.05
C ASP A 200 1.20 16.55 -2.70
N HIS A 201 2.21 16.96 -1.93
CA HIS A 201 3.58 17.05 -2.41
C HIS A 201 4.13 15.68 -2.89
N VAL A 202 3.86 14.60 -2.16
CA VAL A 202 4.24 13.24 -2.56
C VAL A 202 3.60 12.87 -3.90
N PHE A 203 2.28 13.06 -4.06
CA PHE A 203 1.58 12.77 -5.32
C PHE A 203 2.13 13.57 -6.50
N LYS A 204 2.41 14.86 -6.31
CA LYS A 204 3.03 15.72 -7.33
C LYS A 204 4.45 15.28 -7.69
N ARG A 205 5.23 14.79 -6.73
CA ARG A 205 6.58 14.25 -7.00
C ARG A 205 6.49 12.96 -7.82
N VAL A 206 5.56 12.08 -7.47
CA VAL A 206 5.30 10.82 -8.19
C VAL A 206 4.87 11.08 -9.62
N SER A 207 3.94 12.01 -9.83
CA SER A 207 3.41 12.32 -11.16
C SER A 207 4.47 12.83 -12.13
N ARG A 208 5.58 13.37 -11.62
CA ARG A 208 6.72 13.89 -12.40
C ARG A 208 7.76 12.83 -12.77
N ARG A 209 7.73 11.65 -12.13
CA ARG A 209 8.74 10.60 -12.37
C ARG A 209 8.65 10.00 -13.78
N HIS A 210 7.44 9.97 -14.36
CA HIS A 210 7.21 9.45 -15.70
C HIS A 210 5.97 10.13 -16.33
N PRO A 211 5.95 10.45 -17.64
CA PRO A 211 4.78 11.05 -18.28
C PRO A 211 3.48 10.26 -18.09
N GLY A 212 3.59 8.93 -18.04
CA GLY A 212 2.45 8.05 -17.75
C GLY A 212 1.83 8.26 -16.36
N PHE A 213 2.54 8.84 -15.40
CA PHE A 213 2.06 9.09 -14.03
C PHE A 213 1.40 10.45 -13.85
N ALA A 214 1.31 11.28 -14.88
CA ALA A 214 0.63 12.57 -14.82
C ALA A 214 -0.76 12.51 -14.14
N PRO A 215 -1.62 11.48 -14.33
CA PRO A 215 -2.91 11.41 -13.66
C PRO A 215 -2.86 11.33 -12.12
N VAL A 216 -1.73 10.92 -11.53
CA VAL A 216 -1.56 10.82 -10.07
C VAL A 216 -1.44 12.20 -9.41
N HIS A 217 -1.11 13.25 -10.17
CA HIS A 217 -0.84 14.60 -9.65
C HIS A 217 -1.92 15.11 -8.68
N ASP A 218 -3.19 14.86 -9.00
CA ASP A 218 -4.36 15.35 -8.24
C ASP A 218 -4.99 14.29 -7.34
N ALA A 219 -4.27 13.21 -7.01
CA ALA A 219 -4.80 12.10 -6.22
C ALA A 219 -5.17 12.49 -4.78
N ILE A 220 -4.61 13.58 -4.24
CA ILE A 220 -5.04 14.13 -2.93
C ILE A 220 -6.54 14.43 -2.89
N ASN A 221 -7.14 14.80 -4.02
CA ASN A 221 -8.57 15.10 -4.09
C ASN A 221 -9.44 13.86 -3.81
N ASP A 222 -8.94 12.67 -4.13
CA ASP A 222 -9.67 11.43 -3.83
C ASP A 222 -9.70 11.16 -2.32
N LEU A 223 -8.57 11.43 -1.62
CA LEU A 223 -8.53 11.38 -0.16
C LEU A 223 -9.45 12.42 0.44
N VAL A 224 -9.36 13.68 0.02
CA VAL A 224 -10.18 14.77 0.60
C VAL A 224 -11.67 14.48 0.44
N ALA A 225 -12.09 13.94 -0.70
CA ALA A 225 -13.49 13.60 -0.97
C ALA A 225 -14.00 12.37 -0.20
N ASN A 226 -13.11 11.45 0.20
CA ASN A 226 -13.48 10.15 0.80
C ASN A 226 -12.70 9.86 2.08
N ARG A 227 -12.31 10.88 2.85
CA ARG A 227 -11.34 10.75 3.95
C ARG A 227 -11.73 9.69 4.97
N GLU A 228 -12.96 9.78 5.47
CA GLU A 228 -13.51 8.84 6.45
C GLU A 228 -13.45 7.40 5.93
N VAL A 229 -13.75 7.18 4.65
CA VAL A 229 -13.72 5.84 4.03
C VAL A 229 -12.30 5.27 4.00
N PHE A 230 -11.31 6.09 3.61
CA PHE A 230 -9.91 5.65 3.61
C PHE A 230 -9.36 5.41 5.02
N GLU A 231 -9.70 6.28 5.97
CA GLU A 231 -9.24 6.18 7.36
C GLU A 231 -9.84 4.95 8.05
N ASP A 232 -11.14 4.73 7.93
CA ASP A 232 -11.81 3.54 8.46
C ASP A 232 -11.25 2.26 7.83
N ALA A 233 -10.94 2.30 6.53
CA ALA A 233 -10.31 1.19 5.84
C ALA A 233 -8.90 0.91 6.37
N PHE A 234 -8.09 1.94 6.63
CA PHE A 234 -6.77 1.79 7.24
C PHE A 234 -6.87 1.14 8.63
N HIS A 235 -7.77 1.63 9.49
CA HIS A 235 -7.94 1.09 10.85
C HIS A 235 -8.39 -0.38 10.86
N GLN A 236 -9.12 -0.83 9.84
CA GLN A 236 -9.50 -2.22 9.70
C GLN A 236 -8.40 -3.07 9.06
N PHE A 237 -7.75 -2.57 8.01
CA PHE A 237 -6.78 -3.32 7.21
C PHE A 237 -5.42 -3.48 7.90
N PHE A 238 -4.88 -2.41 8.48
CA PHE A 238 -3.49 -2.42 8.95
C PHE A 238 -3.24 -3.41 10.10
N PRO A 239 -4.15 -3.60 11.07
CA PRO A 239 -4.03 -4.67 12.06
C PRO A 239 -4.00 -6.07 11.44
N ASP A 240 -4.85 -6.33 10.44
CA ASP A 240 -4.88 -7.61 9.71
C ASP A 240 -3.55 -7.87 8.99
N LEU A 241 -3.00 -6.85 8.32
CA LEU A 241 -1.68 -6.92 7.68
C LEU A 241 -0.58 -7.25 8.70
N ARG A 242 -0.54 -6.55 9.84
CA ARG A 242 0.44 -6.81 10.91
C ARG A 242 0.33 -8.22 11.45
N GLN A 243 -0.89 -8.69 11.68
CA GLN A 243 -1.12 -10.06 12.15
C GLN A 243 -0.63 -11.07 11.12
N TRP A 244 -0.97 -10.87 9.85
CA TRP A 244 -0.54 -11.74 8.77
C TRP A 244 0.99 -11.76 8.60
N VAL A 245 1.67 -10.62 8.63
CA VAL A 245 3.15 -10.55 8.56
C VAL A 245 3.80 -11.35 9.70
N ARG A 246 3.23 -11.31 10.92
CA ARG A 246 3.73 -12.15 12.04
C ARG A 246 3.60 -13.64 11.75
N THR A 247 2.59 -14.07 10.99
CA THR A 247 2.44 -15.49 10.61
C THR A 247 3.45 -15.98 9.58
N LEU A 248 4.13 -15.07 8.86
CA LEU A 248 5.19 -15.43 7.92
C LEU A 248 6.44 -15.97 8.61
N GLY A 249 6.59 -15.76 9.93
CA GLY A 249 7.79 -16.12 10.67
C GLY A 249 8.99 -15.23 10.32
N PRO A 250 10.22 -15.68 10.60
CA PRO A 250 11.46 -15.00 10.18
C PRO A 250 11.61 -14.90 8.65
N GLU A 251 12.20 -13.82 8.17
CA GLU A 251 12.56 -13.61 6.76
C GLU A 251 13.48 -14.70 6.21
N ALA A 252 14.39 -15.20 7.05
CA ALA A 252 15.31 -16.28 6.68
C ALA A 252 14.63 -17.61 6.35
N ASP A 253 13.39 -17.81 6.81
CA ASP A 253 12.62 -19.03 6.54
C ASP A 253 11.85 -18.95 5.21
N ALA A 254 11.90 -17.82 4.51
CA ALA A 254 11.29 -17.67 3.19
C ALA A 254 11.99 -18.58 2.18
N ILE A 255 11.35 -19.71 1.85
CA ILE A 255 11.83 -20.64 0.84
C ILE A 255 11.58 -20.05 -0.55
N PHE A 256 12.65 -19.99 -1.35
CA PHE A 256 12.65 -19.63 -2.76
C PHE A 256 12.21 -20.80 -3.65
#